data_AF-A0A1Q8QJV1-F1
#
_entry.id   AF-A0A1Q8QJV1-F1
#
_cell.length_a   1.000
_cell.length_b   1.000
_cell.length_c   1.000
_cell.angle_alpha   90.00
_cell.angle_beta   90.00
_cell.angle_gamma   90.00
#
_symmetry.space_group_name_H-M   'P 1'
#
loop_
_entity.id
_entity.type
_entity.pdbx_description
1 polymer ?
#
loop_
_entity_poly.entity_id
_entity_poly.type
_entity_poly.pdbx_seq_one_letter_code
_entity_poly.pdbx_strand_id
1 'polypeptide(L)'
;MKAKPIYKILDDKGRVLIPKALRTAAEIEHGDIVRLGVQKGVVTAKKVDLIEIGDQSPEAVEAFVRAAIRDMPEETQIGIAARLLEMIEQRKGQHHE
;
A
#
# COMPACT_ATOMS: atom_id res chain seq x y z
N MET A 1 -12.66 -18.51 7.11
CA MET A 1 -12.46 -19.30 8.33
C MET A 1 -12.19 -18.33 9.48
N LYS A 2 -12.94 -18.38 10.60
CA LYS A 2 -12.65 -17.50 11.75
C LYS A 2 -11.33 -17.97 12.37
N ALA A 3 -10.28 -17.17 12.23
CA ALA A 3 -9.01 -17.45 12.88
C ALA A 3 -9.21 -17.50 14.41
N LYS A 4 -8.55 -18.46 15.08
CA LYS A 4 -8.57 -18.53 16.55
C LYS A 4 -8.03 -17.21 17.12
N PRO A 5 -8.66 -16.65 18.17
CA PRO A 5 -8.16 -15.42 18.78
C PRO A 5 -6.76 -15.65 19.36
N ILE A 6 -5.84 -14.74 19.05
CA ILE A 6 -4.47 -14.75 19.58
C ILE A 6 -4.40 -13.68 20.65
N TYR A 7 -4.07 -14.09 21.88
CA TYR A 7 -3.89 -13.18 23.00
C TYR A 7 -2.41 -12.91 23.25
N LYS A 8 -2.07 -11.64 23.46
CA LYS A 8 -0.73 -11.17 23.79
C LYS A 8 -0.81 -10.16 24.92
N ILE A 9 0.24 -10.15 25.75
CA ILE A 9 0.36 -9.23 26.87
C ILE A 9 0.91 -7.90 26.33
N LEU A 10 0.30 -6.82 26.77
CA LEU A 10 0.83 -5.47 26.61
C LEU A 10 1.93 -5.27 27.64
N ASP A 11 3.11 -4.85 27.21
CA ASP A 11 4.19 -4.53 28.15
C ASP A 11 4.01 -3.14 28.79
N ASP A 12 4.93 -2.81 29.70
CA ASP A 12 5.01 -1.54 30.43
C ASP A 12 5.20 -0.32 29.52
N LYS A 13 5.68 -0.53 28.29
CA LYS A 13 5.90 0.50 27.27
C LYS A 13 4.77 0.55 26.24
N GLY A 14 3.69 -0.19 26.45
CA GLY A 14 2.55 -0.22 25.53
C GLY A 14 2.82 -0.99 24.23
N ARG A 15 3.84 -1.85 24.18
CA ARG A 15 4.16 -2.67 23.00
C ARG A 15 3.42 -4.00 23.08
N VAL A 16 2.94 -4.45 21.91
CA VAL A 16 2.35 -5.78 21.74
C VAL A 16 3.05 -6.51 20.60
N LEU A 17 3.40 -7.77 20.83
CA LEU A 17 4.06 -8.59 19.81
C LEU A 17 3.05 -9.05 18.76
N ILE A 18 3.17 -8.57 17.52
CA ILE A 18 2.42 -9.09 16.38
C ILE A 18 3.12 -10.38 15.88
N PRO A 19 2.48 -11.56 15.96
CA PRO A 19 3.06 -12.82 15.49
C PRO A 19 3.48 -12.76 14.01
N LYS A 20 4.56 -13.49 13.66
CA LYS A 20 5.09 -13.52 12.28
C LYS A 20 4.01 -13.85 11.24
N ALA A 21 3.15 -14.82 11.52
CA ALA A 21 2.07 -15.21 10.60
C ALA A 21 1.09 -14.06 10.30
N LEU A 22 0.72 -13.25 11.32
CA LEU A 22 -0.14 -12.08 11.11
C LEU A 22 0.58 -10.97 10.37
N ARG A 23 1.87 -10.76 10.66
CA ARG A 23 2.71 -9.80 9.92
C ARG A 23 2.82 -10.14 8.45
N THR A 24 3.10 -11.40 8.12
CA THR A 24 3.14 -11.88 6.73
C THR A 24 1.79 -11.73 6.04
N ALA A 25 0.68 -12.04 6.72
CA ALA A 25 -0.65 -11.89 6.15
C ALA A 25 -1.07 -10.42 5.92
N ALA A 26 -0.51 -9.49 6.70
CA ALA A 26 -0.73 -8.05 6.56
C ALA A 26 0.40 -7.35 5.77
N GLU A 27 1.35 -8.10 5.21
CA GLU A 27 2.50 -7.60 4.45
C GLU A 27 3.36 -6.58 5.23
N ILE A 28 3.43 -6.73 6.57
CA ILE A 28 4.21 -5.87 7.47
C ILE A 28 5.56 -6.52 7.79
N GLU A 29 6.63 -5.88 7.37
CA GLU A 29 8.01 -6.28 7.60
C GLU A 29 8.74 -5.35 8.57
N HIS A 30 9.99 -5.70 8.89
CA HIS A 30 10.84 -4.83 9.69
C HIS A 30 11.18 -3.57 8.90
N GLY A 31 10.99 -2.40 9.51
CA GLY A 31 11.23 -1.10 8.86
C GLY A 31 9.98 -0.49 8.22
N ASP A 32 8.89 -1.26 8.06
CA ASP A 32 7.64 -0.73 7.53
C ASP A 32 7.00 0.29 8.50
N ILE A 33 6.41 1.32 7.91
CA ILE A 33 5.62 2.32 8.63
C ILE A 33 4.18 1.84 8.71
N VAL A 34 3.62 1.92 9.92
CA VAL A 34 2.29 1.39 10.22
C VAL A 34 1.43 2.49 10.81
N ARG A 35 0.30 2.79 10.18
CA ARG A 35 -0.72 3.68 10.72
C ARG A 35 -1.52 2.95 11.79
N LEU A 36 -1.63 3.57 12.96
CA LEU A 36 -2.52 3.13 14.01
C LEU A 36 -3.86 3.88 13.95
N GLY A 37 -4.95 3.16 14.12
CA GLY A 37 -6.30 3.70 14.24
C GLY A 37 -6.97 3.22 15.54
N VAL A 38 -7.91 4.01 16.04
CA VAL A 38 -8.74 3.63 17.21
C VAL A 38 -10.20 3.77 16.86
N GLN A 39 -10.98 2.72 17.11
CA GLN A 39 -12.43 2.76 17.00
C GLN A 39 -13.07 1.86 18.06
N LYS A 40 -13.92 2.42 18.92
CA LYS A 40 -14.68 1.67 19.95
C LYS A 40 -13.81 0.71 20.79
N GLY A 41 -12.64 1.16 21.21
CA GLY A 41 -11.70 0.35 22.01
C GLY A 41 -10.87 -0.67 21.20
N VAL A 42 -11.02 -0.71 19.87
CA VAL A 42 -10.20 -1.53 18.97
C VAL A 42 -9.08 -0.68 18.40
N VAL A 43 -7.84 -1.13 18.58
CA VAL A 43 -6.66 -0.58 17.90
C VAL A 43 -6.45 -1.35 16.60
N THR A 44 -6.40 -0.64 15.48
CA THR A 44 -6.07 -1.21 14.16
C THR A 44 -4.68 -0.76 13.73
N ALA A 45 -4.00 -1.62 12.98
CA ALA A 45 -2.67 -1.38 12.42
C ALA A 45 -2.73 -1.66 10.93
N LYS A 46 -2.39 -0.67 10.10
CA LYS A 46 -2.35 -0.80 8.62
C LYS A 46 -0.99 -0.35 8.11
N LYS A 47 -0.33 -1.17 7.30
CA LYS A 47 0.86 -0.74 6.54
C LYS A 47 0.49 0.48 5.69
N VAL A 48 1.35 1.49 5.73
CA VAL A 48 1.26 2.64 4.85
C VAL A 48 2.47 2.69 3.95
N ASP A 49 2.23 3.05 2.69
CA ASP A 49 3.30 3.38 1.78
C ASP A 49 3.77 4.80 2.12
N LEU A 50 5.03 4.96 2.50
CA LEU A 50 5.62 6.28 2.70
C LEU A 50 5.91 6.87 1.33
N ILE A 51 5.29 8.00 1.03
CA ILE A 51 5.60 8.79 -0.16
C ILE A 51 6.38 10.01 0.33
N GLU A 52 7.66 10.08 -0.03
CA GLU A 52 8.50 11.23 0.32
C GLU A 52 8.12 12.42 -0.58
N ILE A 53 7.59 13.48 0.03
CA ILE A 53 7.16 14.67 -0.71
C ILE A 53 8.41 15.43 -1.16
N GLY A 54 8.67 15.40 -2.48
CA GLY A 54 9.81 16.10 -3.10
C GLY A 54 10.83 15.16 -3.73
N ASP A 55 10.75 13.85 -3.47
CA ASP A 55 11.51 12.87 -4.23
C ASP A 55 10.81 12.63 -5.59
N GLN A 56 11.48 13.06 -6.66
CA GLN A 56 11.03 12.88 -8.04
C GLN A 56 11.83 11.79 -8.77
N SER A 57 12.56 10.95 -8.02
CA SER A 57 13.18 9.76 -8.59
C SER A 57 12.14 8.92 -9.34
N PRO A 58 12.50 8.28 -10.47
CA PRO A 58 11.58 7.45 -11.23
C PRO A 58 10.89 6.38 -10.36
N GLU A 59 11.63 5.82 -9.40
CA GLU A 59 11.17 4.80 -8.48
C GLU A 59 10.10 5.34 -7.51
N ALA A 60 10.31 6.54 -6.94
CA ALA A 60 9.35 7.18 -6.05
C ALA A 60 8.06 7.58 -6.80
N VAL A 61 8.20 8.09 -8.04
CA VAL A 61 7.06 8.42 -8.90
C VAL A 61 6.26 7.16 -9.24
N GLU A 62 6.91 6.06 -9.59
CA GLU A 62 6.24 4.79 -9.87
C GLU A 62 5.49 4.27 -8.63
N ALA A 63 6.15 4.26 -7.46
CA ALA A 63 5.54 3.85 -6.20
C ALA A 63 4.31 4.70 -5.86
N PHE A 64 4.41 6.03 -6.03
CA PHE A 64 3.30 6.95 -5.83
C PHE A 64 2.12 6.64 -6.76
N VAL A 65 2.38 6.50 -8.06
CA VAL A 65 1.33 6.22 -9.06
C VAL A 65 0.66 4.86 -8.76
N ARG A 66 1.44 3.83 -8.45
CA ARG A 66 0.90 2.50 -8.08
C ARG A 66 0.02 2.57 -6.83
N ALA A 67 0.48 3.24 -5.78
CA ALA A 67 -0.28 3.40 -4.54
C ALA A 67 -1.58 4.18 -4.78
N ALA A 68 -1.51 5.26 -5.56
CA ALA A 68 -2.68 6.07 -5.89
C ALA A 68 -3.71 5.28 -6.70
N ILE A 69 -3.29 4.53 -7.74
CA ILE A 69 -4.20 3.73 -8.57
C ILE A 69 -4.91 2.66 -7.74
N ARG A 70 -4.21 2.00 -6.80
CA ARG A 70 -4.78 0.94 -5.96
C ARG A 70 -5.97 1.41 -5.11
N ASP A 71 -5.94 2.66 -4.66
CA ASP A 71 -6.99 3.23 -3.82
C ASP A 71 -8.14 3.87 -4.62
N MET A 72 -8.04 3.93 -5.96
CA MET A 72 -9.09 4.46 -6.86
C MET A 72 -10.21 3.44 -7.14
N PRO A 73 -11.41 3.90 -7.52
CA PRO A 73 -12.49 3.02 -8.00
C PRO A 73 -12.12 2.29 -9.30
N GLU A 74 -12.69 1.10 -9.50
CA GLU A 74 -12.40 0.22 -10.65
C GLU A 74 -12.61 0.92 -12.00
N GLU A 75 -13.68 1.71 -12.16
CA GLU A 75 -13.94 2.50 -13.38
C GLU A 75 -12.78 3.47 -13.69
N THR A 76 -12.21 4.08 -12.67
CA THR A 76 -11.08 5.03 -12.82
C THR A 76 -9.80 4.28 -13.19
N GLN A 77 -9.57 3.11 -12.60
CA GLN A 77 -8.43 2.26 -12.92
C GLN A 77 -8.46 1.82 -14.39
N ILE A 78 -9.63 1.38 -14.88
CA ILE A 78 -9.82 0.99 -16.28
C ILE A 78 -9.58 2.17 -17.23
N GLY A 79 -10.12 3.36 -16.90
CA GLY A 79 -9.91 4.56 -17.70
C GLY A 79 -8.43 4.96 -17.81
N ILE A 80 -7.68 4.87 -16.71
CA ILE A 80 -6.24 5.11 -16.70
C ILE A 80 -5.50 4.08 -17.57
N ALA A 81 -5.84 2.80 -17.45
CA ALA A 81 -5.21 1.74 -18.24
C ALA A 81 -5.41 1.95 -19.75
N ALA A 82 -6.64 2.27 -20.18
CA ALA A 82 -6.94 2.55 -21.58
C ALA A 82 -6.10 3.72 -22.13
N ARG A 83 -5.98 4.80 -21.35
CA ARG A 83 -5.21 5.98 -21.76
C ARG A 83 -3.71 5.73 -21.81
N LEU A 84 -3.17 4.90 -20.91
CA LEU A 84 -1.77 4.48 -20.98
C LEU A 84 -1.47 3.63 -22.22
N LEU A 85 -2.37 2.71 -22.58
CA LEU A 85 -2.25 1.92 -23.81
C LEU A 85 -2.24 2.81 -25.05
N GLU A 86 -3.18 3.76 -25.14
CA GLU A 86 -3.25 4.73 -26.24
C GLU A 86 -1.95 5.56 -26.37
N MET A 87 -1.40 6.05 -25.26
CA MET A 87 -0.13 6.79 -25.27
C MET A 87 1.05 5.96 -25.77
N ILE A 88 1.10 4.67 -25.44
CA ILE A 88 2.15 3.76 -25.90
C ILE A 88 2.02 3.50 -27.40
N GLU A 89 0.80 3.31 -27.90
CA GLU A 89 0.54 3.13 -29.33
C GLU A 89 0.91 4.37 -30.14
N GLN A 90 0.55 5.58 -29.67
CA GLN A 90 0.92 6.83 -30.32
C GLN A 90 2.44 7.02 -30.41
N ARG A 91 3.19 6.66 -29.35
CA ARG A 91 4.67 6.70 -29.38
C ARG A 91 5.28 5.68 -30.33
N LYS A 92 4.69 4.49 -30.46
CA LYS A 92 5.16 3.47 -31.42
C LYS A 92 4.92 3.90 -32.88
N GLY A 93 3.81 4.59 -33.16
CA GLY A 93 3.54 5.14 -34.49
C GLY A 93 4.54 6.23 -34.91
N GLN A 94 5.03 7.04 -33.97
CA GLN A 94 6.01 8.10 -34.24
C GLN A 94 7.46 7.62 -34.43
N HIS A 95 7.79 6.38 -34.02
CA HIS A 95 9.12 5.80 -34.19
C HIS A 95 9.31 5.04 -35.53
N HIS A 96 8.27 5.01 -36.38
CA HIS A 96 8.24 4.30 -37.66
C HIS A 96 8.22 5.24 -38.89
N GLU A 97 8.42 6.55 -38.70
CA GLU A 97 8.76 7.53 -39.75
C GLU A 97 10.24 7.93 -39.65
#